data_AF-F3Y8S2-F1
#
_entry.id   AF-F3Y8S2-F1
#
_cell.length_a   1.000
_cell.length_b   1.000
_cell.length_c   1.000
_cell.angle_alpha   90.00
_cell.angle_beta   90.00
_cell.angle_gamma   90.00
#
_symmetry.space_group_name_H-M   'P 1'
#
loop_
_entity.id
_entity.type
_entity.pdbx_description
1 polymer ?
#
loop_
_entity_poly.entity_id
_entity_poly.type
_entity_poly.pdbx_seq_one_letter_code
_entity_poly.pdbx_strand_id
1 'polypeptide(L)'
;MTCLAIITKFLGGSLGGKLSNFSMNESFIVGAGMISRGEMALVIAQIGYTSKLLSEEYYTSMVLVVILTTLIAPFILKYFVKHTKTTK
;
A
#
# COMPACT_ATOMS: atom_id res chain seq x y z
N MET A 1 -11.12 7.13 -2.20
CA MET A 1 -10.30 6.02 -2.75
C MET A 1 -9.11 5.61 -1.86
N THR A 2 -8.37 6.56 -1.28
CA THR A 2 -7.15 6.26 -0.50
C THR A 2 -7.41 5.37 0.72
N CYS A 3 -8.43 5.67 1.54
CA CYS A 3 -8.77 4.85 2.70
C CYS A 3 -9.19 3.43 2.33
N LEU A 4 -10.03 3.28 1.29
CA LEU A 4 -10.49 1.97 0.81
C LEU A 4 -9.31 1.09 0.36
N ALA A 5 -8.34 1.69 -0.34
CA ALA A 5 -7.14 0.99 -0.81
C ALA A 5 -6.21 0.56 0.33
N ILE A 6 -6.07 1.39 1.37
CA ILE A 6 -5.29 1.03 2.57
C ILE A 6 -5.95 -0.15 3.28
N ILE A 7 -7.27 -0.08 3.51
CA ILE A 7 -8.03 -1.10 4.24
C ILE A 7 -7.98 -2.45 3.51
N THR A 8 -8.27 -2.47 2.22
CA THR A 8 -8.30 -3.72 1.44
C THR A 8 -6.92 -4.38 1.33
N LYS A 9 -5.85 -3.60 1.14
CA LYS A 9 -4.48 -4.14 1.06
C LYS A 9 -3.95 -4.59 2.41
N PHE A 10 -4.21 -3.82 3.47
CA PHE A 10 -3.81 -4.19 4.82
C PHE A 10 -4.52 -5.47 5.29
N LEU A 11 -5.83 -5.56 5.11
CA LEU A 11 -6.61 -6.76 5.46
C LEU A 11 -6.22 -7.96 4.59
N GLY A 12 -6.07 -7.77 3.27
CA GLY A 12 -5.65 -8.84 2.38
C GLY A 12 -4.25 -9.37 2.70
N GLY A 13 -3.28 -8.48 2.96
CA GLY A 13 -1.92 -8.85 3.31
C GLY A 13 -1.79 -9.48 4.70
N SER A 14 -2.56 -9.00 5.68
CA SER A 14 -2.58 -9.58 7.03
C SER A 14 -3.30 -10.93 7.09
N LEU A 15 -4.39 -11.11 6.36
CA LEU A 15 -5.04 -12.40 6.20
C LEU A 15 -4.13 -13.39 5.45
N GLY A 16 -3.45 -12.95 4.40
CA GLY A 16 -2.44 -13.74 3.70
C GLY A 16 -1.29 -14.17 4.60
N GLY A 17 -0.76 -13.26 5.43
CA GLY A 17 0.27 -13.57 6.42
C GLY A 17 -0.19 -14.63 7.43
N LYS A 18 -1.44 -14.53 7.87
CA LYS A 18 -2.04 -15.51 8.80
C LYS A 18 -2.23 -16.89 8.17
N LEU A 19 -2.60 -16.95 6.89
CA LEU A 19 -2.66 -18.18 6.09
C LEU A 19 -1.28 -18.81 5.88
N SER A 20 -0.23 -17.99 5.82
CA SER A 20 1.17 -18.43 5.75
C SER A 20 1.79 -18.79 7.11
N ASN A 21 0.97 -18.96 8.16
CA ASN A 21 1.40 -19.38 9.50
C ASN A 21 2.31 -18.38 10.24
N PHE A 22 2.33 -17.10 9.82
CA PHE A 22 3.05 -16.04 10.54
C PHE A 22 2.34 -15.67 11.86
N SER A 23 3.12 -15.19 12.84
CA SER A 23 2.55 -14.63 14.07
C SER A 23 1.64 -13.44 13.78
N MET A 24 0.71 -13.12 14.69
CA MET A 24 -0.24 -12.02 14.45
C MET A 24 0.47 -10.68 14.20
N ASN A 25 1.58 -10.44 14.90
CA ASN A 25 2.40 -9.24 14.71
C ASN A 25 3.14 -9.24 13.37
N GLU A 26 3.69 -10.37 12.93
CA GLU A 26 4.33 -10.49 11.61
C GLU A 26 3.32 -10.35 10.47
N SER A 27 2.11 -10.89 10.64
CA SER A 27 1.02 -10.73 9.67
C SER A 27 0.63 -9.26 9.48
N PHE A 28 0.61 -8.46 10.55
CA PHE A 28 0.37 -7.02 10.43
C PHE A 28 1.52 -6.26 9.76
N ILE A 29 2.77 -6.70 9.94
CA ILE A 29 3.93 -6.14 9.24
C ILE A 29 3.83 -6.44 7.73
N VAL A 30 3.44 -7.66 7.36
CA VAL A 30 3.21 -8.05 5.95
C VAL A 30 2.07 -7.20 5.35
N GLY A 31 0.96 -7.06 6.08
CA GLY A 31 -0.16 -6.20 5.67
C GLY A 31 0.25 -4.74 5.48
N ALA A 32 1.10 -4.19 6.36
CA ALA A 32 1.62 -2.84 6.24
C ALA A 32 2.60 -2.69 5.06
N GLY A 33 3.44 -3.70 4.80
CA GLY A 33 4.36 -3.73 3.66
C GLY A 33 3.64 -3.75 2.30
N MET A 34 2.49 -4.43 2.23
CA MET A 34 1.63 -4.51 1.05
C MET A 34 0.92 -3.20 0.68
N ILE A 35 0.92 -2.19 1.56
CA ILE A 35 0.38 -0.86 1.27
C ILE A 35 1.30 -0.09 0.30
N SER A 36 2.60 -0.42 0.30
CA SER A 36 3.59 0.26 -0.55
C SER A 36 3.24 0.09 -2.02
N ARG A 37 2.92 1.21 -2.68
CA ARG A 37 2.81 1.29 -4.13
C ARG A 37 4.15 1.75 -4.68
N GLY A 38 4.80 0.86 -5.43
CA GLY A 38 6.03 1.16 -6.17
C GLY A 38 5.76 1.77 -7.54
N GLU A 39 6.76 1.67 -8.42
CA GLU A 39 6.73 2.14 -9.82
C GLU A 39 5.50 1.67 -10.60
N MET A 40 5.02 0.45 -10.32
CA MET A 40 3.95 -0.20 -11.09
C MET A 40 2.64 0.58 -11.07
N ALA A 41 2.34 1.32 -9.99
CA ALA A 41 1.15 2.16 -9.94
C ALA A 41 1.23 3.34 -10.94
N LEU A 42 2.43 3.91 -11.13
CA LEU A 42 2.68 4.97 -12.11
C LEU A 42 2.69 4.41 -13.53
N VAL A 43 3.27 3.22 -13.74
CA VAL A 43 3.27 2.53 -15.05
C VAL A 43 1.84 2.25 -15.51
N ILE A 44 0.98 1.71 -14.64
CA ILE A 44 -0.42 1.42 -14.99
C ILE A 44 -1.21 2.70 -15.25
N ALA A 45 -0.98 3.76 -14.48
CA ALA A 45 -1.59 5.07 -14.73
C ALA A 45 -1.18 5.64 -16.10
N GLN A 46 0.09 5.51 -16.46
CA GLN A 46 0.62 5.94 -17.76
C GLN A 46 0.02 5.13 -18.92
N ILE A 47 -0.10 3.81 -18.77
CA ILE A 47 -0.75 2.94 -19.76
C ILE A 47 -2.21 3.35 -19.94
N GLY A 48 -2.96 3.53 -18.84
CA GLY A 48 -4.37 3.92 -18.90
C GLY A 48 -4.61 5.30 -19.53
N TYR A 49 -3.69 6.26 -19.30
CA TYR A 49 -3.71 7.56 -19.96
C TYR A 49 -3.41 7.45 -21.46
N THR A 50 -2.37 6.69 -21.82
CA THR A 50 -1.97 6.48 -23.22
C THR A 50 -3.05 5.73 -24.01
N SER A 51 -3.78 4.82 -23.36
CA SER A 51 -4.94 4.11 -23.93
C SER A 51 -6.22 4.95 -24.01
N LYS A 52 -6.18 6.24 -23.64
CA LYS A 52 -7.36 7.15 -23.56
C LYS A 52 -8.48 6.65 -22.65
N LEU A 53 -8.18 5.72 -21.73
CA LEU A 53 -9.12 5.21 -20.74
C LEU A 53 -9.22 6.13 -19.51
N LEU A 54 -8.24 6.99 -19.31
CA LEU A 54 -8.19 8.00 -18.25
C LEU A 54 -8.19 9.40 -18.86
N SER A 55 -9.13 10.25 -18.43
CA SER A 55 -9.03 11.69 -18.71
C SER A 55 -7.87 12.30 -17.91
N GLU A 56 -7.35 13.43 -18.38
CA GLU A 56 -6.23 14.15 -17.78
C GLU A 56 -6.46 14.50 -16.29
N GLU A 57 -7.73 14.75 -15.92
CA GLU A 57 -8.15 15.01 -14.54
C GLU A 57 -8.01 13.78 -13.63
N TYR A 58 -8.37 12.59 -14.13
CA TYR A 58 -8.19 11.34 -13.39
C TYR A 58 -6.73 10.91 -13.32
N TYR A 59 -5.94 11.17 -14.37
CA TYR A 59 -4.50 10.90 -14.36
C TYR A 59 -3.80 11.72 -13.27
N THR A 60 -4.05 13.03 -13.24
CA THR A 60 -3.47 13.93 -12.23
C THR A 60 -3.86 13.53 -10.81
N SER A 61 -5.14 13.19 -10.60
CA SER A 61 -5.65 12.72 -9.30
C SER A 61 -5.01 11.39 -8.85
N MET A 62 -4.81 10.44 -9.78
CA MET A 62 -4.15 9.16 -9.50
C MET A 62 -2.68 9.35 -9.10
N VAL A 63 -1.94 10.17 -9.84
CA VAL A 63 -0.53 10.45 -9.54
C VAL A 63 -0.38 11.06 -8.14
N LEU A 64 -1.23 12.03 -7.79
CA LEU A 64 -1.26 12.64 -6.46
C LEU A 64 -1.48 11.60 -5.35
N VAL A 65 -2.46 10.70 -5.52
CA VAL A 65 -2.73 9.63 -4.55
C VAL A 65 -1.53 8.69 -4.42
N VAL A 66 -0.89 8.30 -5.52
CA VAL A 66 0.27 7.42 -5.50
C VAL A 66 1.39 8.06 -4.69
N ILE A 67 1.79 9.30 -5.02
CA ILE A 67 2.85 10.03 -4.31
C ILE A 67 2.56 10.11 -2.81
N LEU A 68 1.34 10.53 -2.44
CA LEU A 68 0.95 10.65 -1.03
C LEU A 68 1.04 9.30 -0.30
N THR A 69 0.51 8.23 -0.89
CA THR A 69 0.55 6.89 -0.26
C THR A 69 1.97 6.34 -0.12
N THR A 70 2.84 6.56 -1.11
CA THR A 70 4.25 6.13 -1.08
C THR A 70 5.03 6.88 -0.01
N LEU A 71 4.78 8.18 0.17
CA LEU A 71 5.42 8.96 1.23
C LEU A 71 4.93 8.57 2.62
N ILE A 72 3.66 8.20 2.78
CA ILE A 72 3.08 7.82 4.07
C ILE A 72 3.51 6.40 4.50
N ALA A 73 3.68 5.47 3.56
CA ALA A 73 4.04 4.08 3.82
C ALA A 73 5.25 3.87 4.76
N PRO A 74 6.42 4.52 4.58
CA PRO A 74 7.58 4.32 5.47
C PRO A 74 7.33 4.82 6.90
N PHE A 75 6.50 5.85 7.11
CA PHE A 75 6.16 6.32 8.46
C PHE A 75 5.31 5.30 9.20
N ILE A 76 4.30 4.73 8.52
CA ILE A 76 3.47 3.67 9.07
C ILE A 76 4.32 2.43 9.37
N LEU A 77 5.16 2.02 8.42
CA LEU A 77 6.05 0.86 8.58
C LEU A 77 7.00 1.05 9.77
N LYS A 78 7.62 2.23 9.90
CA LYS A 78 8.53 2.56 11.01
C LYS A 78 7.82 2.55 12.37
N TYR A 79 6.57 3.00 12.43
CA TYR A 79 5.76 2.97 13.65
C TYR A 79 5.50 1.53 14.13
N PHE A 80 5.06 0.65 13.21
CA PHE A 80 4.78 -0.75 13.54
C PHE A 80 6.05 -1.56 13.83
N VAL A 81 7.12 -1.41 13.03
CA VAL A 81 8.40 -2.10 13.25
C VAL A 81 9.03 -1.70 14.59
N LYS A 82 8.89 -0.43 15.02
CA LYS A 82 9.38 0.02 16.33
C LYS A 82 8.60 -0.62 17.49
N HIS A 83 7.31 -0.90 17.32
CA HIS A 83 6.49 -1.57 18.33
C HIS A 83 6.77 -3.08 18.45
N THR A 84 7.24 -3.73 17.39
CA THR A 84 7.57 -5.17 17.42
C THR A 84 8.93 -5.47 18.07
N LYS A 85 9.86 -4.49 18.12
CA LYS A 85 11.17 -4.68 18.77
C LYS A 85 11.11 -4.76 20.31
N THR A 86 9.99 -4.41 20.94
CA THR A 86 9.86 -4.39 22.40
C THR A 86 9.32 -5.71 22.99
N THR A 87 9.04 -6.72 22.16
CA THR A 87 8.51 -8.02 22.61
C THR A 87 9.46 -9.20 22.34
N LYS A 88 10.78 -8.94 22.29
CA LYS A 88 11.81 -9.97 22.42
C LYS A 88 12.72 -9.65 23.59
#